data_AF-A0A7V9FXA8-F1
#
_entry.id   AF-A0A7V9FXA8-F1
#
_cell.length_a   1.000
_cell.length_b   1.000
_cell.length_c   1.000
_cell.angle_alpha   90.00
_cell.angle_beta   90.00
_cell.angle_gamma   90.00
#
_symmetry.space_group_name_H-M   'P 1'
#
loop_
_entity.id
_entity.type
_entity.pdbx_description
1 polymer ?
#
loop_
_entity_poly.entity_id
_entity_poly.type
_entity_poly.pdbx_seq_one_letter_code
_entity_poly.pdbx_strand_id
1 'polypeptide(L)'
;WLDKLRRWADEGRPRRRVRVIHHPPTDYERYACDWGYRHNVTAGELVRVLDLAEQAMPRELLYTPGDWSIIDGQQIVKMHYEPDGQFRGAQLLDTQHVQQQHRIAADAAWNAAVEFTAWWDSHPEHHRSTGRAA
;
A
#
# COMPACT_ATOMS: atom_id res chain seq x y z
N TRP A 1 16.17 -1.30 5.80
CA TRP A 1 14.77 -1.70 5.56
C TRP A 1 14.71 -2.85 4.55
N LEU A 2 15.28 -2.70 3.36
CA LEU A 2 15.32 -3.75 2.33
C LEU A 2 15.85 -5.10 2.83
N ASP A 3 16.87 -5.12 3.70
CA ASP A 3 17.37 -6.38 4.27
C ASP A 3 16.34 -7.11 5.14
N LYS A 4 15.45 -6.37 5.82
CA LYS A 4 14.34 -6.97 6.57
C LYS A 4 13.33 -7.60 5.62
N LEU A 5 13.01 -6.93 4.51
CA LEU A 5 12.13 -7.47 3.48
C LEU A 5 12.70 -8.76 2.89
N ARG A 6 13.98 -8.76 2.51
CA ARG A 6 14.66 -9.95 1.97
C ARG A 6 14.59 -11.10 2.95
N ARG A 7 15.00 -10.86 4.20
CA ARG A 7 14.93 -11.89 5.24
C ARG A 7 13.53 -12.47 5.42
N TRP A 8 12.50 -11.62 5.50
CA TRP A 8 11.12 -12.11 5.64
C TRP A 8 10.64 -12.89 4.41
N ALA A 9 11.04 -12.49 3.21
CA ALA A 9 10.76 -13.23 1.99
C ALA A 9 11.46 -14.60 1.98
N ASP A 10 12.75 -14.65 2.35
CA ASP A 10 13.56 -15.88 2.44
C ASP A 10 13.01 -16.84 3.51
N GLU A 11 12.41 -16.32 4.58
CA GLU A 11 11.69 -17.08 5.62
C GLU A 11 10.29 -17.56 5.16
N GLY A 12 9.89 -17.30 3.91
CA GLY A 12 8.58 -17.68 3.37
C GLY A 12 7.41 -16.84 3.89
N ARG A 13 7.70 -15.67 4.47
CA ARG A 13 6.72 -14.75 5.08
C ARG A 13 6.82 -13.33 4.49
N PRO A 14 6.69 -13.17 3.15
CA PRO A 14 6.86 -11.86 2.54
C PRO A 14 5.82 -10.86 3.05
N ARG A 15 6.25 -9.61 3.20
CA ARG A 15 5.32 -8.52 3.50
C ARG A 15 4.40 -8.29 2.30
N ARG A 16 3.12 -8.05 2.57
CA ARG A 16 2.11 -7.68 1.58
C ARG A 16 1.68 -6.22 1.75
N ARG A 17 1.45 -5.54 0.64
CA ARG A 17 0.95 -4.16 0.60
C ARG A 17 -0.01 -3.98 -0.56
N VAL A 18 -1.14 -3.32 -0.30
CA VAL A 18 -1.94 -2.67 -1.33
C VAL A 18 -1.73 -1.17 -1.21
N ARG A 19 -1.37 -0.52 -2.31
CA ARG A 19 -1.37 0.94 -2.43
C ARG A 19 -2.63 1.34 -3.19
N VAL A 20 -3.52 2.08 -2.53
CA VAL A 20 -4.64 2.72 -3.21
C VAL A 20 -4.13 4.02 -3.82
N ILE A 21 -4.36 4.23 -5.11
CA ILE A 21 -3.95 5.42 -5.85
C ILE A 21 -5.20 6.13 -6.35
N HIS A 22 -5.25 7.44 -6.11
CA HIS A 22 -6.26 8.31 -6.69
C HIS A 22 -5.74 8.89 -7.99
N HIS A 23 -6.63 9.20 -8.94
CA HIS A 23 -6.25 9.82 -10.20
C HIS A 23 -6.56 11.33 -10.21
N PRO A 24 -5.60 12.19 -10.59
CA PRO A 24 -4.20 11.84 -10.87
C PRO A 24 -3.44 11.51 -9.57
N PRO A 25 -2.38 10.67 -9.63
CA PRO A 25 -1.56 10.40 -8.46
C PRO A 25 -0.96 11.70 -7.91
N THR A 26 -0.77 11.75 -6.60
CA THR A 26 -0.01 12.81 -5.92
C THR A 26 1.49 12.70 -6.22
N ASP A 27 2.23 13.79 -6.02
CA ASP A 27 3.70 13.77 -6.16
C ASP A 27 4.37 12.77 -5.20
N TYR A 28 3.81 12.60 -4.01
CA TYR A 28 4.28 11.62 -3.05
C TYR A 28 4.00 10.18 -3.52
N GLU A 29 2.84 9.91 -4.12
CA GLU A 29 2.55 8.58 -4.71
C GLU A 29 3.51 8.25 -5.84
N ARG A 30 3.76 9.19 -6.76
CA ARG A 30 4.77 9.02 -7.82
C ARG A 30 6.15 8.76 -7.24
N TYR A 31 6.56 9.54 -6.24
CA TYR A 31 7.83 9.33 -5.53
C TYR A 31 7.92 7.94 -4.89
N ALA A 32 6.88 7.53 -4.18
CA ALA A 32 6.84 6.24 -3.48
C ALA A 32 6.90 5.06 -4.46
N CYS A 33 6.29 5.18 -5.64
CA CYS A 33 6.39 4.18 -6.69
C CYS A 33 7.82 4.08 -7.23
N ASP A 34 8.41 5.20 -7.62
CA ASP A 34 9.71 5.25 -8.29
C ASP A 34 10.86 4.86 -7.35
N TRP A 35 10.91 5.45 -6.16
CA TRP A 35 12.00 5.26 -5.18
C TRP A 35 11.72 4.20 -4.12
N GLY A 36 10.45 3.88 -3.85
CA GLY A 36 10.09 2.97 -2.77
C GLY A 36 9.78 1.57 -3.30
N TYR A 37 8.66 1.44 -4.00
CA TYR A 37 8.06 0.15 -4.33
C TYR A 37 8.91 -0.67 -5.30
N ARG A 38 9.57 -0.03 -6.28
CA ARG A 38 10.54 -0.72 -7.16
C ARG A 38 11.60 -1.48 -6.37
N HIS A 39 12.21 -0.83 -5.38
CA HIS A 39 13.25 -1.46 -4.55
C HIS A 39 12.67 -2.47 -3.56
N ASN A 40 11.49 -2.20 -3.00
CA ASN A 40 10.86 -3.14 -2.07
C ASN A 40 10.43 -4.44 -2.75
N VAL A 41 9.85 -4.37 -3.97
CA VAL A 41 9.48 -5.56 -4.76
C VAL A 41 10.72 -6.37 -5.11
N THR A 42 11.81 -5.71 -5.51
CA THR A 42 13.11 -6.36 -5.74
C THR A 42 13.65 -7.04 -4.46
N ALA A 43 13.31 -6.50 -3.29
CA ALA A 43 13.67 -7.07 -1.99
C ALA A 43 12.67 -8.11 -1.46
N GLY A 44 11.66 -8.50 -2.23
CA GLY A 44 10.71 -9.57 -1.88
C GLY A 44 9.40 -9.09 -1.22
N GLU A 45 9.13 -7.78 -1.15
CA GLU A 45 7.78 -7.31 -0.78
C GLU A 45 6.79 -7.58 -1.93
N LEU A 46 5.60 -8.07 -1.60
CA LEU A 46 4.51 -8.20 -2.56
C LEU A 46 3.67 -6.92 -2.51
N VAL A 47 3.83 -6.07 -3.52
CA VAL A 47 3.11 -4.79 -3.63
C VAL A 47 2.10 -4.87 -4.77
N ARG A 48 0.84 -4.54 -4.46
CA ARG A 48 -0.22 -4.35 -5.45
C ARG A 48 -0.74 -2.92 -5.44
N VAL A 49 -1.27 -2.47 -6.57
CA VAL A 49 -1.88 -1.15 -6.76
C VAL A 49 -3.36 -1.31 -7.04
N LEU A 50 -4.17 -0.59 -6.29
CA LEU A 50 -5.58 -0.36 -6.57
C LEU A 50 -5.71 1.09 -7.07
N ASP A 51 -5.69 1.26 -8.39
CA ASP A 51 -5.92 2.54 -9.06
C ASP A 51 -7.42 2.77 -9.20
N LEU A 52 -7.93 3.79 -8.51
CA LEU A 52 -9.35 4.08 -8.47
C LEU A 52 -9.90 4.68 -9.77
N ALA A 53 -9.05 5.04 -10.73
CA ALA A 53 -9.49 5.39 -12.08
C ALA A 53 -9.73 4.15 -12.96
N GLU A 54 -9.07 3.03 -12.67
CA GLU A 54 -9.13 1.82 -13.49
C GLU A 54 -9.95 0.70 -12.85
N GLN A 55 -9.97 0.65 -11.52
CA GLN A 55 -10.66 -0.37 -10.74
C GLN A 55 -11.68 0.27 -9.79
N ALA A 56 -12.84 -0.39 -9.65
CA ALA A 56 -13.83 0.04 -8.67
C ALA A 56 -13.32 -0.21 -7.25
N MET A 57 -13.50 0.77 -6.36
CA MET A 57 -13.20 0.58 -4.94
C MET A 57 -14.08 -0.53 -4.35
N PRO A 58 -13.51 -1.59 -3.75
CA PRO A 58 -14.28 -2.57 -3.00
C PRO A 58 -15.09 -1.90 -1.89
N ARG A 59 -16.38 -2.23 -1.78
CA ARG A 59 -17.28 -1.63 -0.77
C ARG A 59 -16.78 -1.83 0.65
N GLU A 60 -16.04 -2.92 0.89
CA GLU A 60 -15.48 -3.27 2.20
C GLU A 60 -14.48 -2.21 2.70
N LEU A 61 -13.75 -1.56 1.78
CA LEU A 61 -12.82 -0.47 2.13
C LEU A 61 -13.54 0.80 2.61
N LEU A 62 -14.80 1.02 2.22
CA LEU A 62 -15.58 2.17 2.68
C LEU A 62 -15.81 2.15 4.20
N TYR A 63 -15.81 0.96 4.80
CA TYR A 63 -15.98 0.78 6.24
C TYR A 63 -14.66 0.82 7.03
N THR A 64 -13.52 0.90 6.34
CA THR A 64 -12.18 0.90 6.95
C THR A 64 -11.30 2.03 6.38
N PRO A 65 -11.71 3.30 6.52
CA PRO A 65 -11.00 4.42 5.91
C PRO A 65 -9.66 4.71 6.59
N GLY A 66 -8.73 5.24 5.81
CA GLY A 66 -7.38 5.61 6.23
C GLY A 66 -6.38 4.46 6.11
N ASP A 67 -5.19 4.69 6.66
CA ASP A 67 -4.08 3.75 6.57
C ASP A 67 -4.06 2.78 7.75
N TRP A 68 -3.86 1.50 7.49
CA TRP A 68 -3.75 0.49 8.53
C TRP A 68 -2.88 -0.70 8.09
N SER A 69 -2.49 -1.53 9.03
CA SER A 69 -1.67 -2.73 8.80
C SER A 69 -2.11 -3.88 9.68
N ILE A 70 -1.99 -5.10 9.15
CA ILE A 70 -2.19 -6.35 9.90
C ILE A 70 -0.81 -6.88 10.29
N ILE A 71 -0.53 -6.96 11.59
CA ILE A 71 0.72 -7.46 12.15
C ILE A 71 0.52 -8.91 12.60
N ASP A 72 1.43 -9.78 12.17
CA ASP A 72 1.43 -11.24 12.42
C ASP A 72 0.07 -11.92 12.15
N GLY A 73 -0.70 -11.36 11.21
CA GLY A 73 -2.03 -11.87 10.88
C GLY A 73 -3.02 -11.76 12.04
N GLN A 74 -2.76 -10.97 13.09
CA GLN A 74 -3.58 -10.89 14.29
C GLN A 74 -4.00 -9.45 14.62
N GLN A 75 -3.03 -8.55 14.74
CA GLN A 75 -3.26 -7.20 15.26
C GLN A 75 -3.49 -6.21 14.13
N ILE A 76 -4.54 -5.39 14.24
CA ILE A 76 -4.81 -4.30 13.30
C ILE A 76 -4.33 -3.00 13.92
N VAL A 77 -3.39 -2.33 13.25
CA VAL A 77 -2.86 -1.04 13.68
C VAL A 77 -3.30 0.02 12.67
N LYS A 78 -4.09 0.98 13.14
CA LYS A 78 -4.52 2.15 12.36
C LYS A 78 -3.54 3.30 12.54
N MET A 79 -3.14 3.91 11.44
CA MET A 79 -2.21 5.03 11.41
C MET A 79 -3.01 6.33 11.28
N HIS A 80 -2.69 7.31 12.13
CA HIS A 80 -3.35 8.61 12.13
C HIS A 80 -2.38 9.68 11.64
N TYR A 81 -2.82 10.45 10.65
CA TYR A 81 -2.08 11.57 10.07
C TYR A 81 -2.97 12.82 10.07
N GLU A 82 -2.35 13.98 10.22
CA GLU A 82 -3.01 15.26 9.92
C GLU A 82 -3.21 15.41 8.41
N PRO A 83 -4.09 16.34 7.96
CA PRO A 83 -4.31 16.61 6.54
C PRO A 83 -3.04 17.01 5.76
N ASP A 84 -2.03 17.55 6.43
CA ASP A 84 -0.72 17.90 5.85
C ASP A 84 0.24 16.70 5.76
N GLY A 85 -0.19 15.52 6.20
CA GLY A 85 0.60 14.28 6.20
C GLY A 85 1.46 14.08 7.45
N GLN A 86 1.41 14.98 8.45
CA GLN A 86 2.14 14.78 9.69
C GLN A 86 1.61 13.55 10.45
N PHE A 87 2.49 12.61 10.80
CA PHE A 87 2.13 11.45 11.61
C PHE A 87 1.79 11.86 13.05
N ARG A 88 0.64 11.42 13.55
CA ARG A 88 0.13 11.75 14.90
C ARG A 88 0.19 10.58 15.86
N GLY A 89 0.12 9.36 15.35
CA GLY A 89 0.19 8.18 16.17
C GLY A 89 -0.44 6.97 15.52
N ALA A 90 -0.26 5.84 16.19
CA ALA A 90 -0.83 4.57 15.80
C ALA A 90 -1.78 4.08 16.89
N GLN A 91 -2.90 3.50 16.49
CA GLN A 91 -3.91 2.93 17.39
C GLN A 91 -4.07 1.44 17.11
N LEU A 92 -3.96 0.62 18.15
CA LEU A 92 -4.36 -0.78 18.08
C LEU A 92 -5.89 -0.86 18.08
N LEU A 93 -6.47 -1.57 17.11
CA LEU A 93 -7.89 -1.87 17.07
C LEU A 93 -8.11 -3.26 17.68
N ASP A 94 -8.71 -3.32 18.86
CA ASP A 94 -8.87 -4.52 19.68
C ASP A 94 -10.29 -5.12 19.66
N THR A 95 -11.28 -4.39 19.15
CA THR A 95 -12.65 -4.90 18.96
C THR A 95 -12.70 -5.97 17.86
N GLN A 96 -13.15 -7.19 18.21
CA GLN A 96 -13.21 -8.34 17.30
C GLN A 96 -13.97 -8.05 16.00
N HIS A 97 -15.14 -7.39 16.09
CA HIS A 97 -15.93 -7.03 14.90
C HIS A 97 -15.16 -6.10 13.95
N VAL A 98 -14.46 -5.10 14.51
CA VAL A 98 -13.63 -4.16 13.74
C VAL A 98 -12.47 -4.90 13.08
N GLN A 99 -11.80 -5.80 13.79
CA GLN A 99 -10.72 -6.61 13.22
C GLN A 99 -11.20 -7.49 12.06
N GLN A 100 -12.38 -8.09 12.20
CA GLN A 100 -12.97 -8.91 11.13
C GLN A 100 -13.26 -8.07 9.88
N GLN A 101 -13.82 -6.87 10.03
CA GLN A 101 -14.06 -5.97 8.90
C GLN A 101 -12.77 -5.60 8.16
N HIS A 102 -11.68 -5.30 8.88
CA HIS A 102 -10.39 -4.97 8.27
C HIS A 102 -9.76 -6.14 7.53
N ARG A 103 -9.95 -7.39 8.00
CA ARG A 103 -9.47 -8.58 7.28
C ARG A 103 -10.21 -8.78 5.96
N ILE A 104 -11.53 -8.68 6.00
CA ILE A 104 -12.35 -8.79 4.78
C ILE A 104 -11.97 -7.68 3.80
N ALA A 105 -11.78 -6.44 4.28
CA ALA A 105 -11.33 -5.33 3.46
C ALA A 105 -9.92 -5.57 2.87
N ALA A 106 -9.00 -6.18 3.63
CA ALA A 106 -7.66 -6.53 3.15
C ALA A 106 -7.73 -7.52 1.98
N ASP A 107 -8.51 -8.59 2.13
CA ASP A 107 -8.68 -9.60 1.09
C ASP A 107 -9.36 -9.02 -0.15
N ALA A 108 -10.41 -8.20 0.04
CA ALA A 108 -11.10 -7.52 -1.05
C ALA A 108 -10.18 -6.57 -1.82
N ALA A 109 -9.40 -5.75 -1.11
CA ALA A 109 -8.42 -4.86 -1.71
C ALA A 109 -7.31 -5.61 -2.45
N TRP A 110 -6.80 -6.71 -1.86
CA TRP A 110 -5.76 -7.53 -2.48
C TRP A 110 -6.21 -8.15 -3.80
N ASN A 111 -7.46 -8.64 -3.85
CA ASN A 111 -8.03 -9.30 -5.02
C ASN A 111 -8.42 -8.31 -6.14
N ALA A 112 -8.82 -7.08 -5.79
CA ALA A 112 -9.13 -6.04 -6.76
C ALA A 112 -7.89 -5.34 -7.34
N ALA A 113 -6.79 -5.33 -6.59
CA ALA A 113 -5.55 -4.68 -6.98
C ALA A 113 -4.70 -5.53 -7.95
N VAL A 114 -3.91 -4.84 -8.78
CA VAL A 114 -2.97 -5.43 -9.75
C VAL A 114 -1.54 -5.39 -9.24
N GLU A 115 -0.64 -6.23 -9.75
CA GLU A 115 0.77 -6.23 -9.34
C GLU A 115 1.45 -4.89 -9.64
N PHE A 116 2.21 -4.36 -8.68
CA PHE A 116 2.81 -3.02 -8.78
C PHE A 116 3.68 -2.86 -10.03
N THR A 117 4.55 -3.81 -10.34
CA THR A 117 5.46 -3.69 -11.49
C THR A 117 4.67 -3.62 -12.81
N ALA A 118 3.63 -4.45 -12.95
CA ALA A 118 2.80 -4.44 -14.15
C ALA A 118 2.05 -3.10 -14.32
N TRP A 119 1.45 -2.60 -13.23
CA TRP A 119 0.78 -1.29 -13.26
C TRP A 119 1.77 -0.15 -13.53
N TRP A 120 2.91 -0.15 -12.85
CA TRP A 120 3.88 0.94 -13.02
C TRP A 120 4.46 0.96 -14.43
N ASP A 121 4.79 -0.18 -15.01
CA ASP A 121 5.33 -0.24 -16.37
C ASP A 121 4.29 0.13 -17.46
N SER A 122 3.00 -0.02 -17.18
CA SER A 122 1.93 0.42 -18.07
C SER A 122 1.59 1.91 -17.97
N HIS A 123 2.11 2.63 -16.98
CA HIS A 123 1.83 4.05 -16.72
C HIS A 123 3.08 4.94 -16.77
N PRO A 124 3.80 5.01 -17.91
CA PRO A 124 5.02 5.83 -18.04
C PRO A 124 4.76 7.33 -17.85
N GLU A 125 3.53 7.83 -18.04
CA GLU A 125 3.13 9.20 -17.78
C GLU A 125 3.20 9.59 -16.29
N HIS A 126 3.20 8.62 -15.39
CA HIS A 126 3.40 8.83 -13.95
C HIS A 126 4.86 8.78 -13.53
N HIS A 127 5.74 8.27 -14.40
CA HIS A 127 7.16 8.24 -14.12
C HIS A 127 7.66 9.67 -14.13
N ARG A 128 8.52 10.02 -13.17
CA ARG A 128 9.17 11.33 -13.22
C ARG A 128 9.92 11.40 -14.55
N SER A 129 9.58 12.37 -15.38
CA SER A 129 10.42 12.74 -16.51
C SER A 129 11.81 12.99 -15.96
N THR A 130 12.82 12.30 -16.49
CA THR A 130 14.24 12.59 -16.24
C THR A 130 14.59 13.93 -16.88
N GLY A 131 13.96 15.01 -16.38
CA GLY A 131 14.18 16.38 -16.78
C GLY A 131 15.11 17.03 -15.76
N ARG A 132 16.41 17.01 -16.09
CA ARG A 132 17.48 17.91 -15.63
C ARG A 132 17.33 18.51 -14.23
N ALA A 133 18.19 18.07 -13.31
CA ALA A 133 18.76 19.00 -12.34
C ALA A 133 19.37 20.16 -13.12
N ALA A 134 18.83 21.36 -12.91
CA ALA A 134 19.43 22.63 -13.28
C ALA A 134 20.07 23.24 -12.02
#